data_AF-A0A1F9NXD4-F1
#
_entry.id   AF-A0A1F9NXD4-F1
#
_cell.length_a   1.000
_cell.length_b   1.000
_cell.length_c   1.000
_cell.angle_alpha   90.00
_cell.angle_beta   90.00
_cell.angle_gamma   90.00
#
_symmetry.space_group_name_H-M   'P 1'
#
loop_
_entity.id
_entity.type
_entity.pdbx_description
1 polymer ?
#
loop_
_entity_poly.entity_id
_entity_poly.type
_entity_poly.pdbx_seq_one_letter_code
_entity_poly.pdbx_strand_id
1 'polypeptide(L)'
;MEKLEYPDHLGFIVRTVGAARPLKDLKADLTNLLKLWDRTVEGARANKAPALLYEEQDIVVRTLRDNYSADVTEVLMNSEAAYRKASAFFDVYYPQQKGKLKLYRNKRPLFGKFNLEEQVERGTQRKVPLPSGGHIVIDRSEALWAIDVNSGRSSKDRDIEDTAFRTNGEAAAEVTRQLRLRDIGGLIVIDFIDMESKSHNKEVERILKEGLKRDKAKSDVTSLGKFGLVAISRQRMGTSFYDILLKGCDLCGGTGVIPTQDAATVRLLRRLHDELSKEGREAGKEVSVRVAPGLLETLLNQKR
;
A
#
# COMPACT_ATOMS: atom_id res chain seq x y z
N MET A 1 29.16 -21.63 -9.79
CA MET A 1 28.15 -21.18 -10.77
C MET A 1 28.42 -21.68 -12.19
N GLU A 2 29.46 -22.48 -12.43
CA GLU A 2 29.85 -23.05 -13.75
C GLU A 2 28.90 -24.11 -14.34
N LYS A 3 27.61 -24.15 -13.97
CA LYS A 3 26.73 -25.25 -14.38
C LYS A 3 25.44 -24.84 -15.07
N LEU A 4 25.19 -23.55 -15.30
CA LEU A 4 24.04 -23.09 -16.10
C LEU A 4 24.56 -22.67 -17.47
N GLU A 5 24.05 -23.29 -18.52
CA GLU A 5 24.40 -22.99 -19.92
C GLU A 5 23.40 -21.98 -20.48
N TYR A 6 23.89 -20.88 -21.05
CA TYR A 6 23.10 -19.81 -21.67
C TYR A 6 23.97 -19.03 -22.67
N PRO A 7 23.36 -18.29 -23.62
CA PRO A 7 24.12 -17.52 -24.61
C PRO A 7 24.97 -16.40 -23.99
N ASP A 8 26.19 -16.19 -24.52
CA ASP A 8 27.18 -15.23 -23.99
C ASP A 8 26.70 -13.77 -23.97
N HIS A 9 25.73 -13.42 -24.83
CA HIS A 9 25.17 -12.07 -24.91
C HIS A 9 24.06 -11.82 -23.86
N LEU A 10 23.72 -12.81 -23.04
CA LEU A 10 22.68 -12.71 -22.02
C LEU A 10 23.30 -12.81 -20.61
N GLY A 11 22.70 -12.08 -19.67
CA GLY A 11 22.99 -12.20 -18.25
C GLY A 11 21.75 -12.64 -17.48
N PHE A 12 21.94 -13.22 -16.31
CA PHE A 12 20.84 -13.60 -15.42
C PHE A 12 21.17 -13.27 -13.97
N ILE A 13 20.13 -13.08 -13.16
CA ILE A 13 20.24 -12.84 -11.73
C ILE A 13 19.44 -13.93 -11.02
N VAL A 14 20.10 -14.69 -10.15
CA VAL A 14 19.40 -15.64 -9.28
C VAL A 14 18.67 -14.85 -8.18
N ARG A 15 17.33 -14.91 -8.19
CA ARG A 15 16.51 -14.27 -7.15
C ARG A 15 16.72 -14.97 -5.80
N THR A 16 16.48 -14.27 -4.69
CA THR A 16 16.61 -14.81 -3.32
C THR A 16 15.88 -16.15 -3.14
N VAL A 17 14.68 -16.29 -3.71
CA VAL A 17 13.88 -17.54 -3.65
C VAL A 17 14.52 -18.69 -4.43
N GLY A 18 15.29 -18.38 -5.48
CA GLY A 18 16.04 -19.35 -6.28
C GLY A 18 17.37 -19.76 -5.67
N ALA A 19 17.94 -18.96 -4.75
CA ALA A 19 19.26 -19.21 -4.18
C ALA A 19 19.36 -20.54 -3.42
N ALA A 20 18.26 -21.00 -2.82
CA ALA A 20 18.18 -22.27 -2.10
C ALA A 20 17.68 -23.45 -2.94
N ARG A 21 17.42 -23.25 -4.25
CA ARG A 21 16.84 -24.28 -5.11
C ARG A 21 17.91 -25.16 -5.75
N PRO A 22 17.61 -26.47 -5.98
CA PRO A 22 18.49 -27.35 -6.73
C PRO A 22 18.84 -26.77 -8.10
N LEU A 23 20.08 -26.99 -8.55
CA LEU A 23 20.56 -26.55 -9.86
C LEU A 23 19.67 -27.03 -11.03
N LYS A 24 19.08 -28.23 -10.91
CA LYS A 24 18.16 -28.77 -11.92
C LYS A 24 16.94 -27.86 -12.14
N ASP A 25 16.40 -27.33 -11.05
CA ASP A 25 15.23 -26.45 -11.09
C ASP A 25 15.62 -25.10 -11.71
N LEU A 26 16.79 -24.58 -11.35
CA LEU A 26 17.34 -23.37 -11.97
C LEU A 26 17.59 -23.54 -13.48
N LYS A 27 18.08 -24.71 -13.94
CA LYS A 27 18.23 -25.03 -15.37
C LYS A 27 16.89 -25.03 -16.10
N ALA A 28 15.88 -25.65 -15.50
CA ALA A 28 14.55 -25.73 -16.09
C ALA A 28 13.92 -24.34 -16.23
N ASP A 29 14.06 -23.50 -15.20
CA ASP A 29 13.56 -22.12 -15.22
C ASP A 29 14.28 -21.27 -16.27
N LEU A 30 15.62 -21.33 -16.31
CA LEU A 30 16.43 -20.65 -17.32
C LEU A 30 16.04 -21.06 -18.75
N THR A 31 15.82 -22.35 -18.98
CA THR A 31 15.38 -22.86 -20.30
C THR A 31 14.05 -22.26 -20.71
N ASN A 32 13.10 -22.10 -19.78
CA ASN A 32 11.81 -21.48 -20.05
C ASN A 32 11.95 -19.98 -20.36
N LEU A 33 12.83 -19.28 -19.65
CA LEU A 33 13.13 -17.87 -19.91
C LEU A 33 13.77 -17.65 -21.28
N LEU A 34 14.69 -18.50 -21.71
CA LEU A 34 15.31 -18.44 -23.03
C LEU A 34 14.27 -18.64 -24.15
N LYS A 35 13.37 -19.63 -24.00
CA LYS A 35 12.27 -19.84 -24.95
C LYS A 35 11.34 -18.63 -25.05
N LEU A 36 11.08 -17.95 -23.93
CA LEU A 36 10.27 -16.73 -23.93
C LEU A 36 11.00 -15.58 -24.64
N TRP A 37 12.31 -15.43 -24.39
CA TRP A 37 13.16 -14.46 -25.05
C TRP A 37 13.13 -14.64 -26.57
N ASP A 38 13.40 -15.85 -27.06
CA ASP A 38 13.45 -16.14 -28.50
C ASP A 38 12.11 -15.82 -29.18
N ARG A 39 10.99 -16.25 -28.59
CA ARG A 39 9.63 -15.93 -29.09
C ARG A 39 9.37 -14.43 -29.15
N THR A 40 9.84 -13.68 -28.16
CA THR A 40 9.65 -12.23 -28.10
C THR A 40 10.46 -11.53 -29.18
N VAL A 41 11.72 -11.96 -29.41
CA VAL A 41 12.59 -11.44 -30.47
C VAL A 41 12.06 -11.78 -31.86
N GLU A 42 11.59 -13.01 -32.07
CA GLU A 42 10.94 -13.42 -33.32
C GLU A 42 9.67 -12.61 -33.59
N GLY A 43 8.82 -12.42 -32.57
CA GLY A 43 7.63 -11.58 -32.65
C GLY A 43 7.96 -10.13 -33.01
N ALA A 44 9.05 -9.59 -32.45
CA ALA A 44 9.53 -8.24 -32.76
C ALA A 44 9.95 -8.10 -34.23
N ARG A 45 10.63 -9.11 -34.77
CA ARG A 45 11.08 -9.13 -36.18
C ARG A 45 9.92 -9.30 -37.15
N ALA A 46 8.87 -10.03 -36.75
CA ALA A 46 7.73 -10.35 -37.60
C ALA A 46 6.68 -9.21 -37.70
N ASN A 47 6.65 -8.26 -36.76
CA ASN A 47 5.60 -7.24 -36.67
C ASN A 47 6.14 -5.82 -36.89
N LYS A 48 5.35 -4.96 -37.55
CA LYS A 48 5.64 -3.51 -37.61
C LYS A 48 5.17 -2.82 -36.34
N ALA A 49 5.96 -1.87 -35.84
CA ALA A 49 5.62 -1.10 -34.65
C ALA A 49 4.45 -0.12 -34.91
N PRO A 50 3.61 0.19 -33.90
CA PRO A 50 3.59 -0.41 -32.56
C PRO A 50 2.87 -1.77 -32.52
N ALA A 51 3.44 -2.74 -31.80
CA ALA A 51 2.86 -4.08 -31.62
C ALA A 51 3.07 -4.60 -30.20
N LEU A 52 2.09 -5.32 -29.66
CA LEU A 52 2.21 -6.05 -28.40
C LEU A 52 3.01 -7.34 -28.63
N LEU A 53 4.22 -7.40 -28.07
CA LEU A 53 5.12 -8.56 -28.23
C LEU A 53 5.01 -9.56 -27.08
N TYR A 54 4.72 -9.04 -25.89
CA TYR A 54 4.57 -9.82 -24.67
C TYR A 54 3.59 -9.10 -23.75
N GLU A 55 2.54 -9.79 -23.35
CA GLU A 55 1.65 -9.36 -22.29
C GLU A 55 2.14 -9.96 -20.98
N GLU A 56 2.29 -9.13 -19.94
CA GLU A 56 2.71 -9.66 -18.65
C GLU A 56 1.72 -10.70 -18.13
N GLN A 57 2.24 -11.70 -17.43
CA GLN A 57 1.46 -12.84 -16.96
C GLN A 57 0.24 -12.39 -16.14
N ASP A 58 -0.85 -13.12 -16.37
CA ASP A 58 -2.07 -13.04 -15.58
C ASP A 58 -1.77 -12.98 -14.07
N ILE A 59 -2.54 -12.15 -13.35
CA ILE A 59 -2.36 -11.91 -11.92
C ILE A 59 -2.32 -13.21 -11.10
N VAL A 60 -3.03 -14.26 -11.50
CA VAL A 60 -3.00 -15.57 -10.82
C VAL A 60 -1.62 -16.19 -10.93
N VAL A 61 -1.06 -16.24 -12.14
CA VAL A 61 0.26 -16.84 -12.39
C VAL A 61 1.36 -16.02 -11.71
N ARG A 62 1.29 -14.69 -11.83
CA ARG A 62 2.21 -13.77 -11.13
C ARG A 62 2.15 -13.96 -9.62
N THR A 63 0.95 -14.01 -9.04
CA THR A 63 0.75 -14.19 -7.60
C THR A 63 1.32 -15.52 -7.11
N LEU A 64 1.08 -16.62 -7.85
CA LEU A 64 1.64 -17.93 -7.52
C LEU A 64 3.16 -17.94 -7.64
N ARG A 65 3.73 -17.43 -8.74
CA ARG A 65 5.18 -17.32 -8.92
C ARG A 65 5.85 -16.58 -7.78
N ASP A 66 5.26 -15.46 -7.36
CA ASP A 66 5.89 -14.58 -6.39
C ASP A 66 5.60 -15.00 -4.93
N ASN A 67 4.47 -15.65 -4.62
CA ASN A 67 4.05 -15.94 -3.24
C ASN A 67 3.93 -17.43 -2.89
N TYR A 68 3.87 -18.34 -3.85
CA TYR A 68 3.73 -19.76 -3.55
C TYR A 68 5.03 -20.33 -2.97
N SER A 69 4.89 -21.11 -1.92
CA SER A 69 5.98 -21.79 -1.24
C SER A 69 5.50 -23.18 -0.79
N ALA A 70 6.45 -24.10 -0.56
CA ALA A 70 6.11 -25.50 -0.32
C ALA A 70 5.35 -25.75 1.01
N ASP A 71 5.46 -24.80 1.94
CA ASP A 71 4.75 -24.74 3.22
C ASP A 71 3.28 -24.31 3.09
N VAL A 72 2.87 -23.76 1.94
CA VAL A 72 1.45 -23.48 1.67
C VAL A 72 0.67 -24.80 1.68
N THR A 73 -0.39 -24.88 2.48
CA THR A 73 -1.21 -26.08 2.64
C THR A 73 -2.24 -26.23 1.52
N GLU A 74 -2.91 -25.13 1.16
CA GLU A 74 -3.96 -25.11 0.15
C GLU A 74 -3.93 -23.82 -0.67
N VAL A 75 -4.30 -23.92 -1.94
CA VAL A 75 -4.52 -22.78 -2.85
C VAL A 75 -5.95 -22.84 -3.34
N LEU A 76 -6.77 -21.86 -2.95
CA LEU A 76 -8.20 -21.82 -3.26
C LEU A 76 -8.48 -20.80 -4.36
N MET A 77 -9.12 -21.24 -5.44
CA MET A 77 -9.55 -20.39 -6.55
C MET A 77 -11.07 -20.30 -6.57
N ASN A 78 -11.65 -19.11 -6.65
CA ASN A 78 -13.11 -18.91 -6.67
C ASN A 78 -13.72 -18.86 -8.09
N SER A 79 -12.92 -19.06 -9.14
CA SER A 79 -13.39 -19.11 -10.52
C SER A 79 -12.69 -20.20 -11.32
N GLU A 80 -13.40 -20.80 -12.28
CA GLU A 80 -12.82 -21.84 -13.14
C GLU A 80 -11.72 -21.29 -14.05
N ALA A 81 -11.84 -20.04 -14.50
CA ALA A 81 -10.82 -19.37 -15.29
C ALA A 81 -9.50 -19.25 -14.52
N ALA A 82 -9.55 -18.78 -13.26
CA ALA A 82 -8.36 -18.68 -12.40
C ALA A 82 -7.80 -20.07 -12.07
N TYR A 83 -8.65 -21.05 -11.77
CA TYR A 83 -8.22 -22.41 -11.49
C TYR A 83 -7.48 -23.05 -12.67
N ARG A 84 -7.96 -22.88 -13.91
CA ARG A 84 -7.27 -23.41 -15.11
C ARG A 84 -5.88 -22.81 -15.27
N LYS A 85 -5.74 -21.49 -15.09
CA LYS A 85 -4.44 -20.79 -15.14
C LYS A 85 -3.49 -21.26 -14.03
N ALA A 86 -4.00 -21.37 -12.80
CA ALA A 86 -3.24 -21.92 -11.67
C ALA A 86 -2.83 -23.38 -11.90
N SER A 87 -3.71 -24.22 -12.45
CA SER A 87 -3.41 -25.62 -12.75
C SER A 87 -2.25 -25.74 -13.73
N ALA A 88 -2.28 -24.96 -14.82
CA ALA A 88 -1.19 -24.95 -15.79
C ALA A 88 0.15 -24.53 -15.17
N PHE A 89 0.14 -23.57 -14.24
CA PHE A 89 1.33 -23.21 -13.47
C PHE A 89 1.83 -24.36 -12.58
N PHE A 90 0.94 -25.02 -11.85
CA PHE A 90 1.30 -26.16 -11.01
C PHE A 90 1.83 -27.34 -11.84
N ASP A 91 1.26 -27.61 -13.01
CA ASP A 91 1.71 -28.69 -13.90
C ASP A 91 3.17 -28.53 -14.32
N VAL A 92 3.60 -27.29 -14.55
CA VAL A 92 4.98 -26.98 -14.98
C VAL A 92 5.94 -26.90 -13.79
N TYR A 93 5.58 -26.18 -12.73
CA TYR A 93 6.52 -25.79 -11.67
C TYR A 93 6.39 -26.63 -10.38
N TYR A 94 5.21 -27.16 -10.09
CA TYR A 94 4.93 -27.87 -8.84
C TYR A 94 4.03 -29.12 -9.03
N PRO A 95 4.35 -30.04 -9.96
CA PRO A 95 3.43 -31.11 -10.37
C PRO A 95 3.03 -32.04 -9.23
N GLN A 96 3.98 -32.33 -8.32
CA GLN A 96 3.74 -33.19 -7.15
C GLN A 96 2.84 -32.54 -6.09
N GLN A 97 2.63 -31.22 -6.16
CA GLN A 97 1.82 -30.47 -5.19
C GLN A 97 0.48 -30.02 -5.77
N LYS A 98 0.11 -30.48 -6.97
CA LYS A 98 -1.14 -30.10 -7.66
C LYS A 98 -2.39 -30.37 -6.82
N GLY A 99 -2.37 -31.40 -5.96
CA GLY A 99 -3.48 -31.71 -5.05
C GLY A 99 -3.82 -30.61 -4.02
N LYS A 100 -2.91 -29.65 -3.80
CA LYS A 100 -3.17 -28.48 -2.94
C LYS A 100 -4.03 -27.42 -3.62
N LEU A 101 -4.08 -27.39 -4.96
CA LEU A 101 -4.89 -26.46 -5.72
C LEU A 101 -6.34 -26.96 -5.76
N LYS A 102 -7.28 -26.14 -5.27
CA LYS A 102 -8.71 -26.49 -5.20
C LYS A 102 -9.58 -25.38 -5.76
N LEU A 103 -10.62 -25.78 -6.48
CA LEU A 103 -11.69 -24.88 -6.91
C LEU A 103 -12.69 -24.74 -5.77
N TYR A 104 -12.86 -23.52 -5.27
CA TYR A 104 -13.80 -23.20 -4.21
C TYR A 104 -15.21 -23.04 -4.76
N ARG A 105 -16.14 -23.92 -4.33
CA ARG A 105 -17.54 -23.96 -4.81
C ARG A 105 -18.59 -23.81 -3.70
N ASN A 106 -18.19 -23.41 -2.49
CA ASN A 106 -19.15 -23.26 -1.39
C ASN A 106 -20.05 -22.04 -1.59
N LYS A 107 -21.26 -22.09 -1.03
CA LYS A 107 -22.23 -20.98 -1.08
C LYS A 107 -21.73 -19.69 -0.44
N ARG A 108 -21.06 -19.78 0.72
CA ARG A 108 -20.47 -18.61 1.39
C ARG A 108 -19.25 -18.14 0.59
N PRO A 109 -19.12 -16.85 0.23
CA PRO A 109 -17.96 -16.32 -0.50
C PRO A 109 -16.62 -16.68 0.15
N LEU A 110 -15.58 -16.88 -0.66
CA LEU A 110 -14.27 -17.36 -0.20
C LEU A 110 -13.70 -16.49 0.92
N PHE A 111 -13.57 -15.18 0.70
CA PHE A 111 -13.04 -14.26 1.72
C PHE A 111 -13.94 -14.17 2.94
N GLY A 112 -15.27 -14.16 2.73
CA GLY A 112 -16.25 -14.23 3.80
C GLY A 112 -16.12 -15.49 4.67
N LYS A 113 -15.77 -16.65 4.11
CA LYS A 113 -15.56 -17.89 4.89
C LYS A 113 -14.34 -17.79 5.82
N PHE A 114 -13.29 -17.11 5.38
CA PHE A 114 -12.04 -16.96 6.13
C PHE A 114 -11.93 -15.63 6.88
N ASN A 115 -13.03 -14.86 6.97
CA ASN A 115 -13.09 -13.55 7.62
C ASN A 115 -12.01 -12.58 7.10
N LEU A 116 -11.74 -12.64 5.79
CA LEU A 116 -10.75 -11.76 5.14
C LEU A 116 -11.38 -10.45 4.64
N GLU A 117 -12.70 -10.42 4.43
CA GLU A 117 -13.40 -9.24 3.90
C GLU A 117 -13.14 -7.99 4.75
N GLU A 118 -13.30 -8.12 6.07
CA GLU A 118 -13.07 -7.03 7.00
C GLU A 118 -11.60 -6.56 6.98
N GLN A 119 -10.65 -7.47 6.75
CA GLN A 119 -9.23 -7.10 6.64
C GLN A 119 -8.93 -6.36 5.35
N VAL A 120 -9.58 -6.73 4.24
CA VAL A 120 -9.46 -6.04 2.95
C VAL A 120 -10.04 -4.63 3.05
N GLU A 121 -11.23 -4.48 3.64
CA GLU A 121 -11.86 -3.18 3.86
C GLU A 121 -10.97 -2.26 4.73
N ARG A 122 -10.40 -2.80 5.82
CA ARG A 122 -9.44 -2.10 6.68
C ARG A 122 -8.19 -1.64 5.92
N GLY A 123 -7.87 -2.20 4.75
CA GLY A 123 -6.75 -1.76 3.91
C GLY A 123 -6.88 -0.31 3.42
N THR A 124 -8.10 0.22 3.33
CA THR A 124 -8.37 1.61 2.93
C THR A 124 -8.61 2.56 4.10
N GLN A 125 -8.78 2.04 5.31
CA GLN A 125 -9.13 2.86 6.47
C GLN A 125 -7.92 3.64 6.98
N ARG A 126 -8.15 4.91 7.35
CA ARG A 126 -7.13 5.77 7.98
C ARG A 126 -6.68 5.24 9.35
N LYS A 127 -7.62 4.70 10.14
CA LYS A 127 -7.40 4.23 11.51
C LYS A 127 -7.46 2.70 11.55
N VAL A 128 -6.47 2.08 12.18
CA VAL A 128 -6.37 0.61 12.30
C VAL A 128 -6.30 0.23 13.78
N PRO A 129 -7.26 -0.56 14.30
CA PRO A 129 -7.29 -0.93 15.71
C PRO A 129 -6.18 -1.92 16.07
N LEU A 130 -5.68 -1.80 17.30
CA LEU A 130 -4.71 -2.72 17.92
C LEU A 130 -5.43 -3.67 18.90
N PRO A 131 -4.89 -4.88 19.15
CA PRO A 131 -5.50 -5.87 20.03
C PRO A 131 -5.88 -5.35 21.43
N SER A 132 -5.03 -4.53 22.05
CA SER A 132 -5.25 -4.01 23.41
C SER A 132 -6.15 -2.76 23.48
N GLY A 133 -6.85 -2.41 22.40
CA GLY A 133 -7.78 -1.27 22.33
C GLY A 133 -7.15 0.06 21.89
N GLY A 134 -5.84 0.07 21.65
CA GLY A 134 -5.16 1.15 20.95
C GLY A 134 -5.47 1.17 19.45
N HIS A 135 -4.82 2.06 18.71
CA HIS A 135 -4.90 2.12 17.26
C HIS A 135 -3.71 2.85 16.66
N ILE A 136 -3.40 2.54 15.41
CA ILE A 136 -2.51 3.37 14.58
C ILE A 136 -3.34 4.21 13.61
N VAL A 137 -2.84 5.40 13.29
CA VAL A 137 -3.40 6.31 12.30
C VAL A 137 -2.38 6.45 11.18
N ILE A 138 -2.80 6.23 9.94
CA ILE A 138 -1.90 6.22 8.78
C ILE A 138 -2.31 7.36 7.85
N ASP A 139 -1.44 8.35 7.71
CA ASP A 139 -1.63 9.53 6.87
C ASP A 139 -0.59 9.61 5.75
N ARG A 140 -1.05 10.00 4.57
CA ARG A 140 -0.19 10.28 3.44
C ARG A 140 -0.03 11.78 3.27
N SER A 141 1.22 12.22 3.17
CA SER A 141 1.57 13.55 2.69
C SER A 141 2.10 13.48 1.25
N GLU A 142 2.56 14.62 0.73
CA GLU A 142 3.17 14.69 -0.60
C GLU A 142 4.46 13.84 -0.70
N ALA A 143 5.31 13.89 0.33
CA ALA A 143 6.64 13.28 0.29
C ALA A 143 6.77 11.99 1.10
N LEU A 144 5.98 11.83 2.16
CA LEU A 144 6.12 10.74 3.12
C LEU A 144 4.78 10.24 3.67
N TRP A 145 4.82 9.04 4.25
CA TRP A 145 3.74 8.51 5.09
C TRP A 145 4.03 8.78 6.55
N ALA A 146 3.07 9.33 7.28
CA ALA A 146 3.14 9.54 8.72
C ALA A 146 2.23 8.52 9.41
N ILE A 147 2.73 7.88 10.46
CA ILE A 147 1.99 6.91 11.26
C ILE A 147 2.04 7.36 12.72
N ASP A 148 0.87 7.54 13.32
CA ASP A 148 0.73 7.95 14.72
C ASP A 148 0.14 6.80 15.56
N VAL A 149 0.66 6.58 16.77
CA VAL A 149 0.29 5.46 17.65
C VAL A 149 -0.47 5.98 18.87
N ASN A 150 -1.67 5.44 19.10
CA ASN A 150 -2.53 5.83 20.21
C ASN A 150 -2.90 4.63 21.07
N SER A 151 -2.69 4.71 22.39
CA SER A 151 -3.06 3.66 23.36
C SER A 151 -4.57 3.52 23.59
N GLY A 152 -5.38 4.49 23.15
CA GLY A 152 -6.83 4.49 23.36
C GLY A 152 -7.21 4.70 24.82
N ARG A 153 -8.48 4.46 25.18
CA ARG A 153 -8.99 4.60 26.56
C ARG A 153 -8.75 3.34 27.41
N SER A 154 -7.58 2.71 27.30
CA SER A 154 -7.20 1.59 28.15
C SER A 154 -6.57 2.10 29.46
N SER A 155 -7.32 2.90 30.21
CA SER A 155 -6.93 3.48 31.51
C SER A 155 -7.11 2.51 32.69
N LYS A 156 -7.04 1.19 32.44
CA LYS A 156 -7.19 0.15 33.48
C LYS A 156 -5.87 -0.35 34.06
N ASP A 157 -4.75 -0.09 33.40
CA ASP A 157 -3.44 -0.46 33.90
C ASP A 157 -2.88 0.70 34.76
N ARG A 158 -2.40 0.37 35.97
CA ARG A 158 -1.78 1.33 36.90
C ARG A 158 -0.41 1.83 36.43
N ASP A 159 0.15 1.20 35.41
CA ASP A 159 1.47 1.51 34.86
C ASP A 159 1.35 2.05 33.42
N ILE A 160 1.62 3.35 33.27
CA ILE A 160 1.56 4.08 32.00
C ILE A 160 2.68 3.62 31.06
N GLU A 161 3.87 3.33 31.60
CA GLU A 161 5.05 2.94 30.82
C GLU A 161 4.85 1.55 30.20
N ASP A 162 4.36 0.58 30.98
CA ASP A 162 4.05 -0.76 30.47
C ASP A 162 2.95 -0.73 29.40
N THR A 163 1.96 0.15 29.57
CA THR A 163 0.89 0.34 28.58
C THR A 163 1.43 0.92 27.28
N ALA A 164 2.32 1.91 27.37
CA ALA A 164 3.00 2.49 26.21
C ALA A 164 3.85 1.45 25.48
N PHE A 165 4.65 0.69 26.22
CA PHE A 165 5.48 -0.39 25.67
C PHE A 165 4.66 -1.46 24.95
N ARG A 166 3.60 -1.96 25.60
CA ARG A 166 2.70 -2.95 24.98
C ARG A 166 2.04 -2.41 23.72
N THR A 167 1.52 -1.19 23.77
CA THR A 167 0.86 -0.55 22.61
C THR A 167 1.85 -0.35 21.46
N ASN A 168 3.07 0.15 21.74
CA ASN A 168 4.09 0.36 20.73
C ASN A 168 4.57 -0.97 20.10
N GLY A 169 4.68 -2.04 20.89
CA GLY A 169 4.98 -3.38 20.37
C GLY A 169 3.90 -3.91 19.42
N GLU A 170 2.62 -3.78 19.79
CA GLU A 170 1.49 -4.10 18.92
C GLU A 170 1.47 -3.24 17.66
N ALA A 171 1.71 -1.94 17.80
CA ALA A 171 1.79 -0.99 16.70
C ALA A 171 2.92 -1.34 15.73
N ALA A 172 4.12 -1.66 16.22
CA ALA A 172 5.25 -2.05 15.37
C ALA A 172 4.90 -3.29 14.54
N ALA A 173 4.30 -4.31 15.15
CA ALA A 173 3.85 -5.51 14.42
C ALA A 173 2.79 -5.17 13.35
N GLU A 174 1.80 -4.36 13.70
CA GLU A 174 0.69 -3.99 12.81
C GLU A 174 1.16 -3.08 11.67
N VAL A 175 2.07 -2.12 11.93
CA VAL A 175 2.66 -1.26 10.91
C VAL A 175 3.34 -2.09 9.84
N THR A 176 4.22 -3.03 10.19
CA THR A 176 4.88 -3.87 9.16
C THR A 176 3.87 -4.69 8.35
N ARG A 177 2.77 -5.12 8.96
CA ARG A 177 1.68 -5.82 8.27
C ARG A 177 0.96 -4.89 7.29
N GLN A 178 0.61 -3.67 7.72
CA GLN A 178 -0.08 -2.68 6.88
C GLN A 178 0.79 -2.19 5.72
N LEU A 179 2.10 -2.00 5.92
CA LEU A 179 3.02 -1.64 4.84
C LEU A 179 2.98 -2.65 3.69
N ARG A 180 2.91 -3.95 4.02
CA ARG A 180 2.79 -5.03 3.00
C ARG A 180 1.40 -5.08 2.37
N LEU A 181 0.35 -5.00 3.17
CA LEU A 181 -1.03 -5.12 2.67
C LEU A 181 -1.43 -3.95 1.78
N ARG A 182 -0.95 -2.74 2.09
CA ARG A 182 -1.26 -1.51 1.35
C ARG A 182 -0.22 -1.16 0.27
N ASP A 183 0.84 -1.97 0.17
CA ASP A 183 2.06 -1.70 -0.59
C ASP A 183 2.58 -0.26 -0.44
N ILE A 184 2.68 0.20 0.81
CA ILE A 184 3.19 1.54 1.13
C ILE A 184 4.70 1.53 0.93
N GLY A 185 5.22 2.45 0.13
CA GLY A 185 6.67 2.60 -0.10
C GLY A 185 7.10 4.05 -0.27
N GLY A 186 8.41 4.28 -0.17
CA GLY A 186 9.02 5.60 -0.01
C GLY A 186 9.45 5.82 1.44
N LEU A 187 9.44 7.08 1.87
CA LEU A 187 9.73 7.46 3.25
C LEU A 187 8.48 7.27 4.12
N ILE A 188 8.62 6.55 5.23
CA ILE A 188 7.60 6.38 6.26
C ILE A 188 8.20 6.87 7.59
N VAL A 189 7.42 7.63 8.36
CA VAL A 189 7.77 8.09 9.69
C VAL A 189 6.71 7.57 10.66
N ILE A 190 7.15 6.94 11.74
CA ILE A 190 6.29 6.41 12.80
C ILE A 190 6.56 7.22 14.07
N ASP A 191 5.51 7.77 14.65
CA ASP A 191 5.48 8.46 15.93
C ASP A 191 4.96 7.48 16.99
N PHE A 192 5.90 6.88 17.74
CA PHE A 192 5.56 5.98 18.83
C PHE A 192 5.27 6.77 20.11
N ILE A 193 4.48 6.18 21.01
CA ILE A 193 4.25 6.76 22.33
C ILE A 193 5.59 6.85 23.06
N ASP A 194 5.89 7.99 23.70
CA ASP A 194 7.11 8.17 24.47
C ASP A 194 7.27 7.08 25.55
N MET A 195 8.47 6.52 25.63
CA MET A 195 8.87 5.52 26.63
C MET A 195 10.18 5.96 27.27
N GLU A 196 10.23 5.96 28.60
CA GLU A 196 11.43 6.33 29.35
C GLU A 196 12.51 5.24 29.26
N SER A 197 12.09 3.98 29.20
CA SER A 197 13.00 2.83 29.18
C SER A 197 13.68 2.66 27.81
N LYS A 198 15.01 2.83 27.78
CA LYS A 198 15.82 2.48 26.60
C LYS A 198 15.72 1.01 26.21
N SER A 199 15.40 0.12 27.17
CA SER A 199 15.20 -1.29 26.88
C SER A 199 13.90 -1.50 26.10
N HIS A 200 12.82 -0.82 26.49
CA HIS A 200 11.54 -0.85 25.76
C HIS A 200 11.70 -0.32 24.34
N ASN A 201 12.38 0.81 24.17
CA ASN A 201 12.68 1.38 22.85
C ASN A 201 13.42 0.39 21.93
N LYS A 202 14.46 -0.29 22.44
CA LYS A 202 15.20 -1.30 21.66
C LYS A 202 14.34 -2.50 21.28
N GLU A 203 13.43 -2.90 22.16
CA GLU A 203 12.56 -4.05 21.91
C GLU A 203 11.48 -3.75 20.87
N VAL A 204 10.89 -2.55 20.90
CA VAL A 204 9.97 -2.08 19.84
C VAL A 204 10.69 -1.99 18.49
N GLU A 205 11.92 -1.46 18.45
CA GLU A 205 12.75 -1.49 17.24
C GLU A 205 13.01 -2.91 16.72
N ARG A 206 13.26 -3.86 17.64
CA ARG A 206 13.51 -5.26 17.29
C ARG A 206 12.28 -5.87 16.62
N ILE A 207 11.09 -5.69 17.20
CA ILE A 207 9.81 -6.16 16.63
C ILE A 207 9.59 -5.57 15.23
N LEU A 208 9.83 -4.27 15.07
CA LEU A 208 9.70 -3.59 13.77
C LEU A 208 10.67 -4.18 12.72
N LYS A 209 11.95 -4.32 13.07
CA LYS A 209 12.99 -4.90 12.19
C LYS A 209 12.67 -6.35 11.82
N GLU A 210 12.17 -7.16 12.75
CA GLU A 210 11.76 -8.54 12.49
C GLU A 210 10.53 -8.65 11.58
N GLY A 211 9.55 -7.76 11.75
CA GLY A 211 8.40 -7.68 10.86
C GLY A 211 8.78 -7.32 9.43
N LEU A 212 9.75 -6.40 9.25
CA LEU A 212 10.25 -5.97 7.94
C LEU A 212 11.13 -7.02 7.26
N LYS A 213 11.86 -7.86 8.00
CA LYS A 213 12.62 -8.99 7.41
C LYS A 213 11.74 -9.99 6.65
N ARG A 214 10.43 -10.06 6.96
CA ARG A 214 9.46 -10.89 6.26
C ARG A 214 8.92 -10.23 4.98
N ASP A 215 9.22 -8.94 4.78
CA ASP A 215 8.85 -8.20 3.58
C ASP A 215 9.79 -8.56 2.42
N LYS A 216 9.24 -8.52 1.20
CA LYS A 216 10.02 -8.71 -0.03
C LYS A 216 10.65 -7.40 -0.49
N ALA A 217 10.02 -6.27 -0.16
CA ALA A 217 10.58 -4.96 -0.44
C ALA A 217 11.80 -4.72 0.43
N LYS A 218 12.89 -4.23 -0.16
CA LYS A 218 14.05 -3.79 0.63
C LYS A 218 13.63 -2.62 1.51
N SER A 219 14.08 -2.64 2.76
CA SER A 219 13.76 -1.59 3.72
C SER A 219 14.94 -1.29 4.64
N ASP A 220 15.19 -0.02 4.87
CA ASP A 220 16.14 0.47 5.88
C ASP A 220 15.38 1.20 6.98
N VAL A 221 15.82 1.04 8.22
CA VAL A 221 15.11 1.53 9.42
C VAL A 221 16.10 2.28 10.31
N THR A 222 15.75 3.49 10.71
CA THR A 222 16.53 4.23 11.70
C THR A 222 16.26 3.70 13.11
N SER A 223 17.19 3.94 14.04
CA SER A 223 16.83 3.79 15.45
C SER A 223 15.84 4.86 15.89
N LEU A 224 15.16 4.59 17.00
CA LEU A 224 14.20 5.49 17.63
C LEU A 224 14.95 6.76 18.07
N GLY A 225 14.57 7.87 17.43
CA GLY A 225 15.24 9.15 17.59
C GLY A 225 14.97 9.78 18.96
N LYS A 226 15.64 10.90 19.23
CA LYS A 226 15.38 11.71 20.44
C LYS A 226 13.95 12.25 20.54
N PHE A 227 13.24 12.30 19.40
CA PHE A 227 11.89 12.82 19.28
C PHE A 227 10.82 11.71 19.27
N GLY A 228 11.15 10.47 19.66
CA GLY A 228 10.19 9.34 19.61
C GLY A 228 9.94 8.77 18.21
N LEU A 229 10.50 9.39 17.18
CA LEU A 229 10.26 9.02 15.78
C LEU A 229 11.17 7.90 15.28
N VAL A 230 10.61 7.02 14.45
CA VAL A 230 11.34 6.04 13.64
C VAL A 230 11.07 6.30 12.15
N ALA A 231 12.11 6.39 11.34
CA ALA A 231 12.00 6.50 9.89
C ALA A 231 12.31 5.16 9.22
N ILE A 232 11.51 4.83 8.21
CA ILE A 232 11.68 3.67 7.34
C ILE A 232 11.77 4.16 5.90
N SER A 233 12.81 3.74 5.19
CA SER A 233 12.86 3.84 3.73
C SER A 233 12.50 2.47 3.16
N ARG A 234 11.34 2.35 2.49
CA ARG A 234 10.87 1.08 1.90
C ARG A 234 10.78 1.19 0.38
N GLN A 235 11.37 0.24 -0.33
CA GLN A 235 11.31 0.16 -1.79
C GLN A 235 9.85 0.09 -2.28
N ARG A 236 9.50 0.89 -3.29
CA ARG A 236 8.21 0.79 -3.99
C ARG A 236 8.25 -0.41 -4.96
N MET A 237 7.33 -1.36 -4.77
CA MET A 237 7.24 -2.57 -5.60
C MET A 237 6.23 -2.42 -6.75
N GLY A 238 5.26 -1.53 -6.60
CA GLY A 238 4.31 -1.18 -7.63
C GLY A 238 3.49 0.05 -7.24
N THR A 239 2.30 0.15 -7.82
CA THR A 239 1.30 1.15 -7.45
C THR A 239 0.69 0.76 -6.10
N SER A 240 0.64 1.71 -5.16
CA SER A 240 0.11 1.42 -3.83
C SER A 240 -1.39 1.12 -3.89
N PHE A 241 -1.89 0.37 -2.90
CA PHE A 241 -3.32 0.07 -2.79
C PHE A 241 -4.17 1.34 -2.68
N TYR A 242 -3.60 2.37 -2.04
CA TYR A 242 -4.19 3.70 -1.93
C TYR A 242 -4.40 4.36 -3.29
N ASP A 243 -3.38 4.33 -4.17
CA ASP A 243 -3.47 4.95 -5.51
C ASP A 243 -4.42 4.21 -6.46
N ILE A 244 -4.62 2.90 -6.24
CA ILE A 244 -5.51 2.08 -7.08
C ILE A 244 -6.98 2.29 -6.69
N LEU A 245 -7.27 2.39 -5.39
CA LEU A 245 -8.65 2.38 -4.88
C LEU A 245 -9.19 3.77 -4.56
N LEU A 246 -8.33 4.77 -4.34
CA LEU A 246 -8.74 6.07 -3.85
C LEU A 246 -8.33 7.16 -4.85
N LYS A 247 -9.19 8.17 -4.98
CA LYS A 247 -8.87 9.42 -5.67
C LYS A 247 -8.71 10.57 -4.67
N GLY A 248 -7.96 11.58 -5.06
CA GLY A 248 -7.85 12.82 -4.29
C GLY A 248 -9.21 13.46 -4.04
N CYS A 249 -9.34 14.19 -2.93
CA CYS A 249 -10.57 14.91 -2.60
C CYS A 249 -10.75 16.12 -3.53
N ASP A 250 -11.83 16.12 -4.31
CA ASP A 250 -12.15 17.19 -5.27
C ASP A 250 -12.43 18.55 -4.58
N LEU A 251 -12.79 18.54 -3.29
CA LEU A 251 -13.14 19.75 -2.55
C LEU A 251 -11.94 20.45 -1.91
N CYS A 252 -11.10 19.69 -1.20
CA CYS A 252 -9.96 20.24 -0.47
C CYS A 252 -8.62 20.08 -1.20
N GLY A 253 -8.59 19.38 -2.34
CA GLY A 253 -7.36 19.10 -3.08
C GLY A 253 -6.37 18.25 -2.30
N GLY A 254 -6.84 17.49 -1.30
CA GLY A 254 -6.00 16.63 -0.46
C GLY A 254 -5.48 17.28 0.83
N THR A 255 -5.81 18.54 1.12
CA THR A 255 -5.37 19.21 2.37
C THR A 255 -6.07 18.70 3.63
N GLY A 256 -7.20 18.00 3.49
CA GLY A 256 -8.02 17.55 4.61
C GLY A 256 -8.80 18.65 5.34
N VAL A 257 -8.69 19.91 4.88
CA VAL A 257 -9.35 21.06 5.49
C VAL A 257 -10.01 21.94 4.43
N ILE A 258 -11.10 22.60 4.80
CA ILE A 258 -11.77 23.61 3.96
C ILE A 258 -11.88 24.92 4.74
N PRO A 259 -11.89 26.09 4.07
CA PRO A 259 -12.08 27.37 4.74
C PRO A 259 -13.38 27.39 5.54
N THR A 260 -13.36 28.05 6.71
CA THR A 260 -14.59 28.33 7.47
C THR A 260 -15.52 29.27 6.69
N GLN A 261 -16.80 29.30 7.06
CA GLN A 261 -17.78 30.20 6.42
C GLN A 261 -17.36 31.67 6.53
N ASP A 262 -16.82 32.10 7.67
CA ASP A 262 -16.35 33.47 7.86
C ASP A 262 -15.17 33.81 6.96
N ALA A 263 -14.17 32.92 6.88
CA ALA A 263 -13.02 33.10 6.02
C ALA A 263 -13.43 33.17 4.53
N ALA A 264 -14.36 32.31 4.12
CA ALA A 264 -14.94 32.33 2.77
C ALA A 264 -15.71 33.64 2.50
N THR A 265 -16.47 34.14 3.48
CA THR A 265 -17.25 35.39 3.39
C THR A 265 -16.34 36.60 3.22
N VAL A 266 -15.32 36.73 4.06
CA VAL A 266 -14.35 37.83 3.97
C VAL A 266 -13.59 37.77 2.65
N ARG A 267 -13.18 36.58 2.19
CA ARG A 267 -12.51 36.40 0.90
C ARG A 267 -13.40 36.84 -0.27
N LEU A 268 -14.69 36.47 -0.24
CA LEU A 268 -15.64 36.88 -1.26
C LEU A 268 -15.85 38.39 -1.28
N LEU A 269 -16.06 39.02 -0.12
CA LEU A 269 -16.27 40.46 -0.03
C LEU A 269 -15.06 41.25 -0.52
N ARG A 270 -13.83 40.80 -0.19
CA ARG A 270 -12.61 41.39 -0.73
C ARG A 270 -12.56 41.30 -2.25
N ARG A 271 -12.92 40.15 -2.82
CA ARG A 271 -12.97 39.95 -4.27
C ARG A 271 -14.05 40.80 -4.93
N LEU A 272 -15.20 40.96 -4.29
CA LEU A 272 -16.26 41.86 -4.78
C LEU A 272 -15.81 43.31 -4.74
N HIS A 273 -15.18 43.75 -3.66
CA HIS A 273 -14.66 45.11 -3.55
C HIS A 273 -13.61 45.39 -4.63
N ASP A 274 -12.68 44.46 -4.87
CA ASP A 274 -11.67 44.56 -5.93
C ASP A 274 -12.32 44.68 -7.31
N GLU A 275 -13.27 43.79 -7.66
CA GLU A 275 -13.97 43.84 -8.95
C GLU A 275 -14.83 45.11 -9.13
N LEU A 276 -15.43 45.62 -8.05
CA LEU A 276 -16.22 46.84 -8.08
C LEU A 276 -15.36 48.11 -8.17
N SER A 277 -14.08 48.04 -7.79
CA SER A 277 -13.16 49.20 -7.73
C SER A 277 -12.24 49.31 -8.95
N LYS A 278 -12.36 48.42 -9.95
CA LYS A 278 -11.54 48.48 -11.18
C LYS A 278 -11.83 49.76 -11.99
N GLU A 279 -10.77 50.49 -12.36
CA GLU A 279 -10.85 51.67 -13.22
C GLU A 279 -11.43 51.32 -14.61
N GLY A 280 -12.29 52.19 -15.15
CA GLY A 280 -12.96 51.97 -16.45
C GLY A 280 -14.26 51.17 -16.39
N ARG A 281 -14.77 50.84 -15.19
CA ARG A 281 -16.08 50.19 -15.04
C ARG A 281 -17.21 51.17 -15.36
N GLU A 282 -17.98 50.87 -16.41
CA GLU A 282 -19.19 51.62 -16.76
C GLU A 282 -20.19 51.63 -15.59
N ALA A 283 -20.72 52.80 -15.26
CA ALA A 283 -21.74 52.97 -14.24
C ALA A 283 -22.99 52.13 -14.58
N GLY A 284 -23.51 51.39 -13.61
CA GLY A 284 -24.73 50.57 -13.77
C GLY A 284 -24.51 49.10 -14.12
N LYS A 285 -23.27 48.61 -14.26
CA LYS A 285 -23.02 47.17 -14.42
C LYS A 285 -23.27 46.41 -13.11
N GLU A 286 -24.07 45.35 -13.18
CA GLU A 286 -24.33 44.43 -12.06
C GLU A 286 -23.19 43.42 -11.89
N VAL A 287 -22.98 42.94 -10.66
CA VAL A 287 -22.11 41.78 -10.40
C VAL A 287 -22.99 40.64 -9.91
N SER A 288 -23.05 39.56 -10.69
CA SER A 288 -23.71 38.32 -10.28
C SER A 288 -22.70 37.39 -9.62
N VAL A 289 -23.01 36.91 -8.41
CA VAL A 289 -22.16 35.99 -7.67
C VAL A 289 -22.93 34.70 -7.41
N ARG A 290 -22.30 33.56 -7.71
CA ARG A 290 -22.82 32.24 -7.31
C ARG A 290 -22.02 31.72 -6.14
N VAL A 291 -22.70 31.37 -5.06
CA VAL A 291 -22.11 30.88 -3.81
C VAL A 291 -22.90 29.70 -3.28
N ALA A 292 -22.29 28.93 -2.37
CA ALA A 292 -23.00 27.89 -1.63
C ALA A 292 -24.09 28.50 -0.73
N PRO A 293 -25.22 27.80 -0.48
CA PRO A 293 -26.34 28.34 0.30
C PRO A 293 -25.95 28.91 1.67
N GLY A 294 -25.11 28.18 2.43
CA GLY A 294 -24.67 28.65 3.75
C GLY A 294 -23.86 29.94 3.69
N LEU A 295 -23.12 30.19 2.59
CA LEU A 295 -22.40 31.45 2.41
C LEU A 295 -23.35 32.61 2.05
N LEU A 296 -24.41 32.32 1.30
CA LEU A 296 -25.44 33.31 0.97
C LEU A 296 -26.17 33.79 2.22
N GLU A 297 -26.55 32.88 3.11
CA GLU A 297 -27.22 33.22 4.37
C GLU A 297 -26.35 34.13 5.25
N THR A 298 -25.06 33.80 5.40
CA THR A 298 -24.11 34.64 6.15
C THR A 298 -24.02 36.06 5.56
N LEU A 299 -23.95 36.19 4.23
CA LEU A 299 -23.88 37.49 3.55
C LEU A 299 -25.14 38.33 3.76
N LEU A 300 -26.32 37.71 3.74
CA LEU A 300 -27.60 38.41 3.88
C LEU A 300 -27.91 38.79 5.33
N ASN A 301 -27.46 37.99 6.30
CA ASN A 301 -27.91 38.11 7.69
C ASN A 301 -26.89 38.73 8.65
N GLN A 302 -25.57 38.52 8.44
CA GLN A 302 -24.54 38.93 9.43
C GLN A 302 -23.78 40.21 9.07
N LYS A 303 -24.02 40.80 7.90
CA LYS A 303 -23.36 42.03 7.44
C LYS A 303 -24.30 43.13 6.96
N ARG A 304 -25.49 43.20 7.56
CA ARG A 304 -26.28 44.44 7.59
C ARG A 304 -25.84 45.29 8.76
#